data_AF-E0DH54-F1
#
_entry.id   AF-E0DH54-F1
#
_cell.length_a   1.000
_cell.length_b   1.000
_cell.length_c   1.000
_cell.angle_alpha   90.00
_cell.angle_beta   90.00
_cell.angle_gamma   90.00
#
_symmetry.space_group_name_H-M   'P 1'
#
loop_
_entity.id
_entity.type
_entity.pdbx_description
1 polymer ?
#
loop_
_entity_poly.entity_id
_entity_poly.type
_entity_poly.pdbx_seq_one_letter_code
_entity_poly.pdbx_strand_id
1 'polypeptide(L)'
;MITSEEFLTYVAETVRDELWIDHHAYYFGNDIYIPACVSMWYGSYYEFYIRNAKVELRHSNQNAFFEGWTVDPRETEPFYLSHNQVRFVTEESDFGATRNAELVFSGEEFFVSTCQYPNVAGRWQYPLPGMSTETVEQVTRFKKLVFPEDPPASAPVAKRPAELVLHYHAVPARVLDNLCYSPTYTHDAHQLMHQTRYPSMAITHHYWVPLMLLGWGADPLNSMITGWCSWDTWVTVNDPKIVITIMADLPNMNLKPLQGPSTHLGVPDGWAMDTFTRLKRFYGAAAHRGDGVVIIAELRE
;
A
#
# COMPACT_ATOMS: atom_id res chain seq x y z
N MET A 1 -7.37 -11.79 13.05
CA MET A 1 -6.72 -13.04 12.64
C MET A 1 -6.99 -13.32 11.17
N ILE A 2 -6.13 -14.08 10.51
CA ILE A 2 -6.26 -14.57 9.12
C ILE A 2 -5.63 -15.96 9.04
N THR A 3 -6.22 -16.88 8.28
CA THR A 3 -5.65 -18.23 8.12
C THR A 3 -4.51 -18.23 7.11
N SER A 4 -3.62 -19.22 7.21
CA SER A 4 -2.53 -19.39 6.23
C SER A 4 -3.04 -19.61 4.81
N GLU A 5 -4.17 -20.31 4.64
CA GLU A 5 -4.78 -20.54 3.33
C GLU A 5 -5.33 -19.24 2.72
N GLU A 6 -6.12 -18.47 3.48
CA GLU A 6 -6.62 -17.16 3.03
C GLU A 6 -5.48 -16.22 2.62
N PHE A 7 -4.41 -16.19 3.42
CA PHE A 7 -3.27 -15.33 3.14
C PHE A 7 -2.50 -15.78 1.89
N LEU A 8 -2.27 -17.08 1.71
CA LEU A 8 -1.63 -17.62 0.50
C LEU A 8 -2.47 -17.34 -0.75
N THR A 9 -3.79 -17.51 -0.69
CA THR A 9 -4.69 -17.18 -1.80
C THR A 9 -4.59 -15.69 -2.16
N TYR A 10 -4.65 -14.79 -1.18
CA TYR A 10 -4.49 -13.36 -1.41
C TYR A 10 -3.16 -13.05 -2.12
N VAL A 11 -2.04 -13.59 -1.63
CA VAL A 11 -0.72 -13.33 -2.23
C VAL A 11 -0.66 -13.86 -3.66
N ALA A 12 -1.11 -15.10 -3.89
CA ALA A 12 -1.09 -15.72 -5.21
C ALA A 12 -1.95 -14.97 -6.25
N GLU A 13 -3.01 -14.29 -5.82
CA GLU A 13 -3.78 -13.38 -6.69
C GLU A 13 -3.08 -12.04 -6.89
N THR A 14 -2.48 -11.49 -5.82
CA THR A 14 -1.88 -10.16 -5.83
C THR A 14 -0.64 -10.07 -6.72
N VAL A 15 0.18 -11.13 -6.75
CA VAL A 15 1.49 -11.10 -7.41
C VAL A 15 1.60 -11.96 -8.67
N ARG A 16 0.47 -12.52 -9.14
CA ARG A 16 0.44 -13.46 -10.27
C ARG A 16 1.07 -12.91 -11.55
N ASP A 17 0.85 -11.63 -11.81
CA ASP A 17 1.27 -10.97 -13.05
C ASP A 17 2.56 -10.16 -12.86
N GLU A 18 3.19 -10.25 -11.68
CA GLU A 18 4.40 -9.51 -11.36
C GLU A 18 5.64 -10.19 -11.94
N LEU A 19 6.60 -9.37 -12.40
CA LEU A 19 7.85 -9.87 -12.98
C LEU A 19 8.83 -10.34 -11.90
N TRP A 20 8.82 -9.66 -10.75
CA TRP A 20 9.61 -10.00 -9.57
C TRP A 20 8.98 -9.36 -8.33
N ILE A 21 9.39 -9.82 -7.15
CA ILE A 21 9.01 -9.26 -5.85
C ILE A 21 10.29 -9.12 -5.04
N ASP A 22 10.58 -7.91 -4.59
CA ASP A 22 11.63 -7.65 -3.61
C ASP A 22 11.07 -7.79 -2.19
N HIS A 23 11.82 -8.47 -1.35
CA HIS A 23 11.61 -8.58 0.08
C HIS A 23 12.75 -7.88 0.80
N HIS A 24 12.44 -7.24 1.93
CA HIS A 24 13.45 -6.59 2.76
C HIS A 24 13.22 -6.97 4.21
N ALA A 25 14.26 -7.37 4.93
CA ALA A 25 14.15 -7.70 6.34
C ALA A 25 14.63 -6.54 7.22
N TYR A 26 13.75 -6.06 8.09
CA TYR A 26 14.06 -5.06 9.11
C TYR A 26 14.04 -5.69 10.50
N TYR A 27 15.17 -5.60 11.21
CA TYR A 27 15.37 -6.24 12.51
C TYR A 27 15.09 -5.26 13.66
N PHE A 28 14.17 -5.62 14.55
CA PHE A 28 13.76 -4.82 15.71
C PHE A 28 13.94 -5.62 17.00
N GLY A 29 15.16 -5.61 17.54
CA GLY A 29 15.50 -6.50 18.66
C GLY A 29 15.42 -7.96 18.22
N ASN A 30 14.55 -8.75 18.83
CA ASN A 30 14.31 -10.14 18.41
C ASN A 30 13.19 -10.26 17.37
N ASP A 31 12.49 -9.17 17.02
CA ASP A 31 11.40 -9.22 16.05
C ASP A 31 11.92 -8.89 14.64
N ILE A 32 11.26 -9.40 13.62
CA ILE A 32 11.59 -9.15 12.22
C ILE A 32 10.35 -8.69 11.46
N TYR A 33 10.50 -7.63 10.69
CA TYR A 33 9.49 -7.12 9.77
C TYR A 33 9.95 -7.31 8.32
N ILE A 34 9.10 -7.93 7.49
CA ILE A 34 9.41 -8.25 6.10
C ILE A 34 8.29 -7.73 5.19
N PRO A 35 8.41 -6.51 4.65
CA PRO A 35 7.61 -6.10 3.50
C PRO A 35 8.04 -6.80 2.22
N ALA A 36 7.08 -6.98 1.32
CA ALA A 36 7.29 -7.53 -0.01
C ALA A 36 6.59 -6.69 -1.09
N CYS A 37 7.29 -6.33 -2.16
CA CYS A 37 6.76 -5.53 -3.27
C CYS A 37 7.76 -5.49 -4.43
N VAL A 38 7.34 -5.05 -5.62
CA VAL A 38 8.27 -4.78 -6.74
C VAL A 38 9.32 -3.71 -6.38
N SER A 39 9.03 -2.82 -5.41
CA SER A 39 9.98 -1.84 -4.88
C SER A 39 9.50 -1.24 -3.55
N MET A 40 10.39 -1.21 -2.56
CA MET A 40 10.10 -0.75 -1.18
C MET A 40 9.61 0.70 -1.06
N TRP A 41 9.77 1.49 -2.13
CA TRP A 41 9.30 2.87 -2.19
C TRP A 41 7.78 3.00 -2.39
N TYR A 42 7.09 1.92 -2.77
CA TYR A 42 5.74 1.96 -3.35
C TYR A 42 4.65 1.30 -2.47
N GLY A 43 5.05 0.89 -1.28
CA GLY A 43 4.23 0.11 -0.38
C GLY A 43 4.33 -1.38 -0.70
N SER A 44 4.22 -2.18 0.35
CA SER A 44 4.21 -3.63 0.27
C SER A 44 2.90 -4.15 -0.33
N TYR A 45 2.96 -5.22 -1.13
CA TYR A 45 1.81 -6.06 -1.49
C TYR A 45 1.34 -6.93 -0.33
N TYR A 46 2.30 -7.40 0.46
CA TYR A 46 2.06 -8.12 1.70
C TYR A 46 3.25 -7.95 2.64
N GLU A 47 3.02 -8.17 3.92
CA GLU A 47 4.04 -7.98 4.93
C GLU A 47 3.96 -9.05 5.99
N PHE A 48 5.12 -9.39 6.55
CA PHE A 48 5.25 -10.20 7.75
C PHE A 48 5.77 -9.36 8.90
N TYR A 49 5.26 -9.62 10.10
CA TYR A 49 5.88 -9.23 11.35
C TYR A 49 5.96 -10.48 12.24
N ILE A 50 7.19 -10.90 12.54
CA ILE A 50 7.51 -12.16 13.19
C ILE A 50 8.13 -11.85 14.54
N ARG A 51 7.51 -12.33 15.62
CA ARG A 51 8.01 -12.12 16.99
C ARG A 51 9.02 -13.15 17.40
N ASN A 52 10.05 -12.72 18.12
CA ASN A 52 11.13 -13.58 18.61
C ASN A 52 11.68 -14.48 17.49
N ALA A 53 11.97 -13.84 16.36
CA ALA A 53 12.31 -14.49 15.12
C ALA A 53 13.75 -15.05 15.13
N LYS A 54 13.94 -16.16 14.41
CA LYS A 54 15.24 -16.74 14.08
C LYS A 54 15.33 -16.92 12.58
N VAL A 55 16.49 -16.58 12.02
CA VAL A 55 16.78 -16.68 10.59
C VAL A 55 17.79 -17.79 10.36
N GLU A 56 17.51 -18.66 9.41
CA GLU A 56 18.39 -19.73 8.95
C GLU A 56 18.54 -19.59 7.43
N LEU A 57 19.79 -19.53 6.94
CA LEU A 57 20.10 -19.64 5.52
C LEU A 57 20.48 -21.08 5.22
N ARG A 58 19.72 -21.73 4.35
CA ARG A 58 20.00 -23.11 3.91
C ARG A 58 20.58 -23.10 2.51
N HIS A 59 21.37 -24.13 2.24
CA HIS A 59 21.91 -24.40 0.89
C HIS A 59 22.81 -23.29 0.31
N SER A 60 23.37 -22.44 1.17
CA SER A 60 24.41 -21.47 0.82
C SER A 60 25.61 -21.58 1.78
N ASN A 61 26.80 -21.27 1.28
CA ASN A 61 28.04 -21.16 2.05
C ASN A 61 28.25 -19.74 2.60
N GLN A 62 27.32 -18.81 2.34
CA GLN A 62 27.38 -17.45 2.86
C GLN A 62 26.87 -17.39 4.31
N ASN A 63 27.50 -16.54 5.12
CA ASN A 63 27.09 -16.26 6.50
C ASN A 63 26.43 -14.86 6.63
N ALA A 64 25.86 -14.34 5.54
CA ALA A 64 25.40 -12.96 5.49
C ALA A 64 24.01 -12.81 6.15
N PHE A 65 23.87 -11.73 6.93
CA PHE A 65 22.55 -11.18 7.25
C PHE A 65 21.91 -10.71 5.94
N PHE A 66 20.77 -11.30 5.58
CA PHE A 66 20.02 -10.90 4.39
C PHE A 66 19.09 -9.74 4.74
N GLU A 67 19.43 -8.55 4.26
CA GLU A 67 18.59 -7.35 4.38
C GLU A 67 17.59 -7.24 3.24
N GLY A 68 17.78 -7.95 2.12
CA GLY A 68 16.80 -8.07 1.06
C GLY A 68 17.14 -9.15 0.05
N TRP A 69 16.12 -9.62 -0.67
CA TRP A 69 16.20 -10.63 -1.74
C TRP A 69 15.05 -10.45 -2.72
N THR A 70 15.19 -11.03 -3.92
CA THR A 70 14.19 -10.95 -4.99
C THR A 70 13.70 -12.35 -5.35
N VAL A 71 12.41 -12.46 -5.67
CA VAL A 71 11.76 -13.68 -6.16
C VAL A 71 11.00 -13.39 -7.45
N ASP A 72 11.20 -14.18 -8.50
CA ASP A 72 10.30 -14.20 -9.67
C ASP A 72 9.09 -15.13 -9.39
N PRO A 73 7.88 -14.57 -9.20
CA PRO A 73 6.68 -15.34 -8.87
C PRO A 73 6.20 -16.21 -10.05
N ARG A 74 6.75 -16.04 -11.26
CA ARG A 74 6.40 -16.83 -12.45
C ARG A 74 7.20 -18.12 -12.52
N GLU A 75 8.37 -18.16 -11.87
CA GLU A 75 9.23 -19.35 -11.82
C GLU A 75 9.07 -20.12 -10.50
N THR A 76 8.84 -19.43 -9.39
CA THR A 76 8.72 -20.02 -8.06
C THR A 76 7.64 -19.34 -7.23
N GLU A 77 7.04 -20.07 -6.28
CA GLU A 77 6.11 -19.45 -5.33
C GLU A 77 6.84 -18.37 -4.51
N PRO A 78 6.22 -17.20 -4.24
CA PRO A 78 6.87 -16.10 -3.52
C PRO A 78 7.44 -16.51 -2.16
N PHE A 79 6.74 -17.42 -1.48
CA PHE A 79 7.17 -18.05 -0.25
C PHE A 79 6.35 -19.32 0.03
N TYR A 80 6.86 -20.12 0.97
CA TYR A 80 6.17 -21.27 1.53
C TYR A 80 5.92 -21.06 3.02
N LEU A 81 4.70 -21.35 3.47
CA LEU A 81 4.32 -21.32 4.88
C LEU A 81 4.25 -22.74 5.46
N SER A 82 4.87 -22.94 6.61
CA SER A 82 4.76 -24.15 7.43
C SER A 82 4.63 -23.73 8.91
N HIS A 83 4.26 -24.64 9.80
CA HIS A 83 3.93 -24.29 11.19
C HIS A 83 5.01 -23.42 11.85
N ASN A 84 4.65 -22.16 12.17
CA ASN A 84 5.54 -21.11 12.72
C ASN A 84 6.81 -20.83 11.89
N GLN A 85 6.73 -20.98 10.58
CA GLN A 85 7.83 -20.74 9.67
C GLN A 85 7.36 -20.18 8.33
N VAL A 86 8.12 -19.23 7.80
CA VAL A 86 8.04 -18.79 6.41
C VAL A 86 9.38 -19.05 5.74
N ARG A 87 9.33 -19.52 4.49
CA ARG A 87 10.50 -19.88 3.70
C ARG A 87 10.44 -19.21 2.34
N PHE A 88 11.53 -18.57 1.94
CA PHE A 88 11.71 -17.97 0.62
C PHE A 88 12.78 -18.74 -0.14
N VAL A 89 12.54 -19.00 -1.41
CA VAL A 89 13.55 -19.56 -2.33
C VAL A 89 14.15 -18.37 -3.07
N THR A 90 15.45 -18.14 -2.91
CA THR A 90 16.12 -17.00 -3.52
C THR A 90 16.78 -17.41 -4.83
N GLU A 91 16.84 -16.49 -5.80
CA GLU A 91 17.60 -16.71 -7.05
C GLU A 91 19.12 -16.75 -6.82
N GLU A 92 19.58 -16.24 -5.68
CA GLU A 92 20.97 -16.33 -5.27
C GLU A 92 21.37 -17.78 -4.99
N SER A 93 21.99 -18.41 -5.99
CA SER A 93 22.69 -19.68 -5.84
C SER A 93 24.19 -19.42 -5.86
N ASP A 94 24.91 -20.02 -4.90
CA ASP A 94 26.37 -20.00 -4.96
C ASP A 94 26.83 -20.71 -6.24
N PHE A 95 27.89 -20.21 -6.88
CA PHE A 95 28.42 -20.81 -8.10
C PHE A 95 28.77 -22.30 -7.87
N GLY A 96 28.03 -23.20 -8.52
CA GLY A 96 28.17 -24.65 -8.38
C GLY A 96 27.21 -25.33 -7.37
N ALA A 97 26.27 -24.59 -6.77
CA ALA A 97 25.21 -25.16 -5.94
C ALA A 97 24.23 -26.00 -6.79
N THR A 98 23.78 -27.13 -6.23
CA THR A 98 22.78 -28.02 -6.88
C THR A 98 21.34 -27.66 -6.53
N ARG A 99 21.15 -26.65 -5.68
CA ARG A 99 19.86 -26.14 -5.19
C ARG A 99 19.96 -24.63 -4.98
N ASN A 100 18.86 -23.93 -5.17
CA ASN A 100 18.72 -22.52 -4.79
C ASN A 100 18.85 -22.38 -3.27
N ALA A 101 19.38 -21.24 -2.81
CA ALA A 101 19.41 -20.97 -1.38
C ALA A 101 18.00 -20.73 -0.84
N GLU A 102 17.80 -21.07 0.44
CA GLU A 102 16.52 -20.88 1.11
C GLU A 102 16.70 -20.01 2.34
N LEU A 103 15.95 -18.91 2.42
CA LEU A 103 15.84 -18.06 3.60
C LEU A 103 14.66 -18.53 4.44
N VAL A 104 14.95 -18.96 5.66
CA VAL A 104 13.96 -19.55 6.55
C VAL A 104 13.83 -18.69 7.80
N PHE A 105 12.64 -18.12 8.01
CA PHE A 105 12.31 -17.35 9.21
C PHE A 105 11.35 -18.17 10.07
N SER A 106 11.70 -18.36 11.34
CA SER A 106 10.84 -18.98 12.36
C SER A 106 10.61 -18.00 13.51
N GLY A 107 9.54 -18.17 14.28
CA GLY A 107 9.23 -17.29 15.41
C GLY A 107 8.10 -17.81 16.29
N GLU A 108 7.77 -17.09 17.36
CA GLU A 108 6.70 -17.46 18.29
C GLU A 108 5.31 -17.09 17.77
N GLU A 109 5.19 -15.92 17.13
CA GLU A 109 3.96 -15.45 16.53
C GLU A 109 4.24 -14.82 15.17
N PHE A 110 3.34 -15.11 14.22
CA PHE A 110 3.33 -14.50 12.90
C PHE A 110 2.15 -13.57 12.81
N PHE A 111 2.42 -12.35 12.41
CA PHE A 111 1.42 -11.39 11.99
C PHE A 111 1.65 -11.11 10.52
N VAL A 112 0.57 -11.06 9.76
CA VAL A 112 0.62 -10.73 8.34
C VAL A 112 -0.30 -9.56 8.03
N SER A 113 0.03 -8.86 6.97
CA SER A 113 -0.77 -7.79 6.42
C SER A 113 -0.91 -8.05 4.93
N THR A 114 -2.16 -8.13 4.46
CA THR A 114 -2.51 -8.18 3.03
C THR A 114 -2.45 -6.77 2.45
N CYS A 115 -1.31 -6.09 2.63
CA CYS A 115 -1.23 -4.64 2.58
C CYS A 115 -1.74 -4.07 1.25
N GLN A 116 -2.63 -3.09 1.35
CA GLN A 116 -3.17 -2.33 0.22
C GLN A 116 -2.88 -0.84 0.44
N TYR A 117 -1.66 -0.45 0.08
CA TYR A 117 -1.24 0.92 -0.27
C TYR A 117 -1.24 2.00 0.86
N PRO A 118 -0.46 3.09 0.70
CA PRO A 118 -0.13 3.96 1.83
C PRO A 118 -1.34 4.74 2.36
N ASN A 119 -1.32 5.00 3.67
CA ASN A 119 -2.08 6.06 4.33
C ASN A 119 -1.82 7.34 3.53
N VAL A 120 -2.89 8.08 3.23
CA VAL A 120 -2.92 9.34 2.50
C VAL A 120 -2.00 10.43 3.14
N ALA A 121 -1.48 10.18 4.34
CA ALA A 121 -0.55 10.99 5.14
C ALA A 121 0.85 10.35 5.38
N GLY A 122 1.18 9.23 4.76
CA GLY A 122 2.51 8.60 4.89
C GLY A 122 2.89 8.13 6.30
N ARG A 123 1.94 7.87 7.21
CA ARG A 123 2.22 7.29 8.53
C ARG A 123 1.24 6.19 8.92
N TRP A 124 1.55 4.94 8.57
CA TRP A 124 0.96 3.79 9.26
C TRP A 124 1.73 3.53 10.57
N GLN A 125 1.03 3.12 11.64
CA GLN A 125 1.70 2.60 12.83
C GLN A 125 2.16 1.16 12.55
N TYR A 126 3.47 0.94 12.68
CA TYR A 126 4.07 -0.39 12.60
C TYR A 126 3.86 -1.11 13.95
N PRO A 127 3.71 -2.45 13.96
CA PRO A 127 3.82 -3.20 15.19
C PRO A 127 5.15 -2.86 15.88
N LEU A 128 5.11 -2.55 17.17
CA LEU A 128 6.29 -2.30 17.98
C LEU A 128 6.55 -3.49 18.91
N PRO A 129 7.82 -3.77 19.23
CA PRO A 129 8.17 -4.79 20.22
C PRO A 129 7.42 -4.59 21.54
N GLY A 130 6.85 -5.67 22.06
CA GLY A 130 6.13 -5.68 23.34
C GLY A 130 4.63 -5.30 23.29
N MET A 131 4.07 -4.96 22.13
CA MET A 131 2.61 -4.81 22.00
C MET A 131 1.89 -6.15 22.29
N SER A 132 0.67 -6.14 22.81
CA SER A 132 -0.14 -7.38 22.87
C SER A 132 -0.67 -7.75 21.47
N THR A 133 -1.06 -9.00 21.26
CA THR A 133 -1.71 -9.44 20.01
C THR A 133 -2.95 -8.58 19.71
N GLU A 134 -3.78 -8.34 20.72
CA GLU A 134 -4.97 -7.51 20.61
C GLU A 134 -4.61 -6.07 20.19
N THR A 135 -3.59 -5.48 20.81
CA THR A 135 -3.12 -4.15 20.44
C THR A 135 -2.64 -4.11 19.00
N VAL A 136 -1.83 -5.08 18.55
CA VAL A 136 -1.37 -5.15 17.15
C VAL A 136 -2.56 -5.18 16.19
N GLU A 137 -3.57 -6.01 16.44
CA GLU A 137 -4.72 -6.13 15.54
C GLU A 137 -5.68 -4.94 15.55
N GLN A 138 -5.72 -4.17 16.65
CA GLN A 138 -6.57 -3.00 16.83
C GLN A 138 -5.96 -1.71 16.29
N VAL A 139 -4.64 -1.50 16.47
CA VAL A 139 -3.97 -0.22 16.15
C VAL A 139 -3.15 -0.29 14.87
N THR A 140 -2.97 -1.48 14.30
CA THR A 140 -2.25 -1.70 13.04
C THR A 140 -3.09 -2.51 12.06
N ARG A 141 -2.64 -2.56 10.80
CA ARG A 141 -3.23 -3.40 9.74
C ARG A 141 -2.92 -4.89 9.88
N PHE A 142 -1.99 -5.26 10.76
CA PHE A 142 -1.55 -6.63 10.91
C PHE A 142 -2.62 -7.50 11.57
N LYS A 143 -2.78 -8.71 11.04
CA LYS A 143 -3.62 -9.76 11.60
C LYS A 143 -2.74 -10.94 11.98
N LYS A 144 -3.00 -11.54 13.14
CA LYS A 144 -2.29 -12.76 13.56
C LYS A 144 -2.61 -13.88 12.56
N LEU A 145 -1.55 -14.48 12.03
CA LEU A 145 -1.60 -15.63 11.12
C LEU A 145 -1.89 -16.89 11.92
N VAL A 146 -2.89 -17.65 11.47
CA VAL A 146 -3.32 -18.90 12.10
C VAL A 146 -3.04 -20.06 11.15
N PHE A 147 -2.24 -21.03 11.63
CA PHE A 147 -2.04 -22.30 10.94
C PHE A 147 -3.13 -23.28 11.39
N PRO A 148 -3.88 -23.91 10.47
CA PRO A 148 -4.91 -24.87 10.86
C PRO A 148 -4.30 -26.10 11.54
N GLU A 149 -4.88 -26.53 12.67
CA GLU A 149 -4.53 -27.78 13.37
C GLU A 149 -5.45 -28.98 13.01
N ASP A 150 -6.55 -28.76 12.28
CA ASP A 150 -7.56 -29.77 11.89
C ASP A 150 -8.29 -29.32 10.59
N PRO A 151 -8.99 -30.20 9.84
CA PRO A 151 -9.38 -29.94 8.45
C PRO A 151 -10.34 -28.75 8.32
N PRO A 152 -10.26 -28.01 7.21
CA PRO A 152 -10.93 -26.72 7.09
C PRO A 152 -12.44 -26.88 7.19
N ALA A 153 -13.07 -26.05 8.02
CA ALA A 153 -14.41 -25.60 7.69
C ALA A 153 -14.32 -24.96 6.31
N SER A 154 -15.25 -25.32 5.42
CA SER A 154 -15.34 -24.89 4.01
C SER A 154 -14.59 -23.60 3.74
N ALA A 155 -13.58 -23.67 2.85
CA ALA A 155 -12.74 -22.56 2.45
C ALA A 155 -13.60 -21.29 2.32
N PRO A 156 -13.30 -20.21 3.06
CA PRO A 156 -13.96 -18.95 2.82
C PRO A 156 -13.78 -18.63 1.34
N VAL A 157 -14.89 -18.35 0.67
CA VAL A 157 -14.89 -17.90 -0.72
C VAL A 157 -13.87 -16.78 -0.79
N ALA A 158 -12.85 -16.94 -1.65
CA ALA A 158 -11.85 -15.91 -1.89
C ALA A 158 -12.60 -14.58 -2.08
N LYS A 159 -12.53 -13.73 -1.05
CA LYS A 159 -13.06 -12.38 -1.16
C LYS A 159 -12.18 -11.69 -2.19
N ARG A 160 -12.82 -10.99 -3.11
CA ARG A 160 -12.12 -10.14 -4.06
C ARG A 160 -11.12 -9.28 -3.26
N PRO A 161 -9.86 -9.13 -3.69
CA PRO A 161 -8.94 -8.24 -3.00
C PRO A 161 -9.62 -6.88 -2.88
N ALA A 162 -9.61 -6.33 -1.66
CA ALA A 162 -10.31 -5.08 -1.40
C ALA A 162 -9.80 -3.98 -2.34
N GLU A 163 -10.67 -3.06 -2.74
CA GLU A 163 -10.29 -1.96 -3.62
C GLU A 163 -10.19 -0.69 -2.79
N LEU A 164 -8.96 -0.17 -2.63
CA LEU A 164 -8.76 1.15 -2.06
C LEU A 164 -9.08 2.24 -3.09
N VAL A 165 -10.05 3.09 -2.76
CA VAL A 165 -10.54 4.17 -3.62
C VAL A 165 -10.31 5.52 -2.94
N LEU A 166 -9.72 6.47 -3.66
CA LEU A 166 -9.63 7.87 -3.24
C LEU A 166 -10.80 8.65 -3.83
N HIS A 167 -11.64 9.18 -2.94
CA HIS A 167 -12.79 10.02 -3.24
C HIS A 167 -12.43 11.49 -3.06
N TYR A 168 -12.46 12.25 -4.14
CA TYR A 168 -12.15 13.68 -4.16
C TYR A 168 -13.45 14.46 -4.15
N HIS A 169 -13.59 15.43 -3.25
CA HIS A 169 -14.74 16.32 -3.14
C HIS A 169 -14.29 17.78 -3.17
N ALA A 170 -14.74 18.54 -4.17
CA ALA A 170 -14.47 19.98 -4.27
C ALA A 170 -15.50 20.76 -3.44
N VAL A 171 -15.08 21.29 -2.30
CA VAL A 171 -15.95 21.90 -1.30
C VAL A 171 -15.71 23.42 -1.22
N PRO A 172 -16.77 24.25 -1.13
CA PRO A 172 -16.60 25.69 -0.98
C PRO A 172 -15.80 26.04 0.28
N ALA A 173 -14.94 27.07 0.21
CA ALA A 173 -14.07 27.49 1.31
C ALA A 173 -14.79 27.58 2.67
N ARG A 174 -15.98 28.20 2.71
CA ARG A 174 -16.81 28.31 3.93
C ARG A 174 -17.24 26.96 4.53
N VAL A 175 -17.47 25.96 3.68
CA VAL A 175 -17.88 24.62 4.11
C VAL A 175 -16.65 23.88 4.63
N LEU A 176 -15.52 24.02 3.95
CA LEU A 176 -14.27 23.46 4.41
C LEU A 176 -13.85 24.04 5.76
N ASP A 177 -13.92 25.36 5.94
CA ASP A 177 -13.63 26.03 7.21
C ASP A 177 -14.51 25.46 8.34
N ASN A 178 -15.81 25.30 8.09
CA ASN A 178 -16.72 24.70 9.07
C ASN A 178 -16.35 23.24 9.41
N LEU A 179 -15.91 22.46 8.42
CA LEU A 179 -15.41 21.11 8.65
C LEU A 179 -14.13 21.13 9.49
N CYS A 180 -13.16 22.00 9.18
CA CYS A 180 -11.91 22.16 9.92
C CYS A 180 -12.12 22.45 11.41
N TYR A 181 -13.15 23.24 11.75
CA TYR A 181 -13.47 23.62 13.12
C TYR A 181 -14.49 22.68 13.79
N SER A 182 -14.95 21.63 13.10
CA SER A 182 -15.83 20.65 13.71
C SER A 182 -15.04 19.79 14.72
N PRO A 183 -15.58 19.53 15.92
CA PRO A 183 -14.97 18.57 16.84
C PRO A 183 -14.98 17.13 16.30
N THR A 184 -15.77 16.85 15.26
CA THR A 184 -15.93 15.55 14.60
C THR A 184 -15.56 15.60 13.11
N TYR A 185 -14.59 16.45 12.76
CA TYR A 185 -14.21 16.78 11.38
C TYR A 185 -13.96 15.58 10.46
N THR A 186 -13.37 14.49 10.96
CA THR A 186 -13.14 13.26 10.18
C THR A 186 -14.44 12.53 9.87
N HIS A 187 -15.30 12.34 10.87
CA HIS A 187 -16.63 11.75 10.70
C HIS A 187 -17.48 12.58 9.74
N ASP A 188 -17.46 13.91 9.90
CA ASP A 188 -18.22 14.82 9.06
C ASP A 188 -17.69 14.86 7.62
N ALA A 189 -16.37 14.70 7.42
CA ALA A 189 -15.79 14.53 6.10
C ALA A 189 -16.29 13.25 5.42
N HIS A 190 -16.35 12.11 6.12
CA HIS A 190 -16.90 10.87 5.55
C HIS A 190 -18.35 11.02 5.08
N GLN A 191 -19.16 11.88 5.71
CA GLN A 191 -20.51 12.18 5.24
C GLN A 191 -20.54 12.80 3.83
N LEU A 192 -19.45 13.43 3.36
CA LEU A 192 -19.35 13.96 2.00
C LEU A 192 -19.47 12.86 0.93
N MET A 193 -19.03 11.63 1.21
CA MET A 193 -19.14 10.50 0.27
C MET A 193 -20.59 10.18 -0.08
N HIS A 194 -21.52 10.48 0.82
CA HIS A 194 -22.96 10.24 0.65
C HIS A 194 -23.70 11.45 0.06
N GLN A 195 -23.00 12.55 -0.23
CA GLN A 195 -23.58 13.79 -0.73
C GLN A 195 -23.26 14.01 -2.21
N THR A 196 -24.28 14.35 -3.00
CA THR A 196 -24.13 14.72 -4.43
C THR A 196 -24.02 16.22 -4.65
N ARG A 197 -24.03 17.01 -3.57
CA ARG A 197 -24.07 18.47 -3.61
C ARG A 197 -22.79 19.10 -4.17
N TYR A 198 -21.66 18.41 -4.02
CA TYR A 198 -20.35 18.92 -4.39
C TYR A 198 -19.79 18.10 -5.55
N PRO A 199 -19.09 18.74 -6.51
CA PRO A 199 -18.39 18.00 -7.55
C PRO A 199 -17.43 17.00 -6.94
N SER A 200 -17.48 15.77 -7.41
CA SER A 200 -16.65 14.68 -6.92
C SER A 200 -16.08 13.82 -8.04
N MET A 201 -14.98 13.14 -7.73
CA MET A 201 -14.43 12.08 -8.57
C MET A 201 -13.82 11.00 -7.69
N ALA A 202 -13.60 9.82 -8.27
CA ALA A 202 -12.94 8.73 -7.58
C ALA A 202 -11.83 8.16 -8.46
N ILE A 203 -10.73 7.75 -7.82
CA ILE A 203 -9.62 7.04 -8.45
C ILE A 203 -9.30 5.83 -7.60
N THR A 204 -9.21 4.66 -8.21
CA THR A 204 -8.90 3.40 -7.54
C THR A 204 -7.39 3.21 -7.48
N HIS A 205 -6.91 2.38 -6.56
CA HIS A 205 -5.48 2.16 -6.34
C HIS A 205 -4.74 1.67 -7.59
N HIS A 206 -5.42 0.96 -8.49
CA HIS A 206 -4.90 0.60 -9.80
C HIS A 206 -4.41 1.80 -10.64
N TYR A 207 -4.89 3.00 -10.35
CA TYR A 207 -4.55 4.21 -11.09
C TYR A 207 -3.82 5.25 -10.24
N TRP A 208 -4.26 5.52 -9.01
CA TRP A 208 -3.59 6.58 -8.24
C TRP A 208 -2.21 6.14 -7.73
N VAL A 209 -2.01 4.84 -7.46
CA VAL A 209 -0.71 4.34 -7.03
C VAL A 209 0.29 4.49 -8.16
N PRO A 210 0.08 3.93 -9.37
CA PRO A 210 1.03 4.13 -10.47
C PRO A 210 1.23 5.60 -10.86
N LEU A 211 0.26 6.48 -10.56
CA LEU A 211 0.35 7.89 -10.96
C LEU A 211 1.28 8.65 -10.03
N MET A 212 1.23 8.31 -8.75
CA MET A 212 2.18 8.77 -7.75
C MET A 212 3.60 8.29 -8.08
N LEU A 213 3.76 7.07 -8.63
CA LEU A 213 5.07 6.56 -9.09
C LEU A 213 5.69 7.45 -10.17
N LEU A 214 4.91 7.78 -11.20
CA LEU A 214 5.38 8.59 -12.32
C LEU A 214 5.53 10.08 -11.94
N GLY A 215 4.82 10.52 -10.90
CA GLY A 215 4.85 11.88 -10.36
C GLY A 215 5.91 12.13 -9.28
N TRP A 216 6.76 11.16 -8.97
CA TRP A 216 7.68 11.24 -7.83
C TRP A 216 8.62 12.47 -7.91
N GLY A 217 8.70 13.23 -6.82
CA GLY A 217 9.46 14.49 -6.76
C GLY A 217 8.77 15.71 -7.39
N ALA A 218 7.54 15.56 -7.90
CA ALA A 218 6.71 16.67 -8.35
C ALA A 218 5.64 17.02 -7.30
N ASP A 219 5.97 17.97 -6.43
CA ASP A 219 5.11 18.43 -5.34
C ASP A 219 3.66 18.73 -5.74
N PRO A 220 3.36 19.33 -6.92
CA PRO A 220 1.98 19.59 -7.32
C PRO A 220 1.16 18.32 -7.58
N LEU A 221 1.73 17.31 -8.24
CA LEU A 221 0.98 16.09 -8.57
C LEU A 221 0.76 15.22 -7.33
N ASN A 222 1.76 15.10 -6.46
CA ASN A 222 1.60 14.37 -5.20
C ASN A 222 0.51 15.01 -4.34
N SER A 223 0.51 16.34 -4.21
CA SER A 223 -0.54 17.06 -3.49
C SER A 223 -1.91 16.89 -4.14
N MET A 224 -2.01 16.75 -5.46
CA MET A 224 -3.28 16.45 -6.13
C MET A 224 -3.81 15.06 -5.82
N ILE A 225 -2.93 14.07 -5.65
CA ILE A 225 -3.30 12.66 -5.44
C ILE A 225 -3.62 12.40 -3.97
N THR A 226 -2.73 12.80 -3.06
CA THR A 226 -2.83 12.46 -1.63
C THR A 226 -3.15 13.66 -0.74
N GLY A 227 -3.28 14.86 -1.29
CA GLY A 227 -3.55 16.05 -0.48
C GLY A 227 -2.32 16.54 0.29
N TRP A 228 -2.42 17.78 0.77
CA TRP A 228 -1.35 18.50 1.44
C TRP A 228 -1.39 18.35 2.96
N CYS A 229 -2.58 18.41 3.55
CA CYS A 229 -2.79 18.33 4.99
C CYS A 229 -3.57 17.08 5.34
N SER A 230 -3.06 16.27 6.26
CA SER A 230 -3.79 15.12 6.79
C SER A 230 -4.63 15.52 7.99
N TRP A 231 -5.90 15.11 7.94
CA TRP A 231 -6.85 15.19 9.03
C TRP A 231 -6.82 13.91 9.87
N ASP A 232 -6.69 12.76 9.21
CA ASP A 232 -6.35 11.48 9.81
C ASP A 232 -5.76 10.49 8.76
N THR A 233 -5.81 9.19 9.07
CA THR A 233 -5.36 8.09 8.22
C THR A 233 -6.14 7.95 6.91
N TRP A 234 -7.40 8.39 6.87
CA TRP A 234 -8.33 8.18 5.76
C TRP A 234 -8.77 9.47 5.09
N VAL A 235 -8.50 10.63 5.69
CA VAL A 235 -8.94 11.94 5.20
C VAL A 235 -7.76 12.90 5.09
N THR A 236 -7.59 13.48 3.90
CA THR A 236 -6.67 14.59 3.65
C THR A 236 -7.33 15.71 2.90
N VAL A 237 -6.69 16.88 2.92
CA VAL A 237 -7.27 18.12 2.43
C VAL A 237 -6.22 18.98 1.75
N ASN A 238 -6.65 19.61 0.66
CA ASN A 238 -6.03 20.78 0.06
C ASN A 238 -6.95 21.98 0.30
N ASP A 239 -6.48 22.95 1.08
CA ASP A 239 -7.23 24.19 1.25
C ASP A 239 -7.29 24.99 -0.07
N PRO A 240 -8.22 25.95 -0.21
CA PRO A 240 -8.37 26.70 -1.46
C PRO A 240 -7.08 27.38 -1.96
N LYS A 241 -6.22 27.86 -1.06
CA LYS A 241 -4.95 28.49 -1.45
C LYS A 241 -4.00 27.44 -2.00
N ILE A 242 -3.90 26.29 -1.37
CA ILE A 242 -3.10 25.16 -1.84
C ILE A 242 -3.60 24.67 -3.20
N VAL A 243 -4.91 24.53 -3.40
CA VAL A 243 -5.49 24.16 -4.70
C VAL A 243 -5.09 25.15 -5.81
N ILE A 244 -5.11 26.46 -5.52
CA ILE A 244 -4.67 27.49 -6.45
C ILE A 244 -3.16 27.37 -6.75
N THR A 245 -2.34 27.20 -5.72
CA THR A 245 -0.88 27.03 -5.86
C THR A 245 -0.53 25.80 -6.70
N ILE A 246 -1.12 24.65 -6.42
CA ILE A 246 -0.97 23.42 -7.20
C ILE A 246 -1.23 23.70 -8.68
N MET A 247 -2.33 24.38 -9.00
CA MET A 247 -2.71 24.67 -10.38
C MET A 247 -1.80 25.69 -11.07
N ALA A 248 -1.21 26.62 -10.31
CA ALA A 248 -0.22 27.57 -10.80
C ALA A 248 1.14 26.91 -11.09
N ASP A 249 1.52 25.91 -10.30
CA ASP A 249 2.80 25.20 -10.42
C ASP A 249 2.76 24.05 -11.42
N LEU A 250 1.57 23.50 -11.69
CA LEU A 250 1.38 22.37 -12.61
C LEU A 250 2.01 22.53 -14.01
N PRO A 251 1.99 23.72 -14.66
CA PRO A 251 2.65 23.92 -15.95
C PRO A 251 4.17 23.74 -15.93
N ASN A 252 4.81 23.87 -14.76
CA ASN A 252 6.26 23.73 -14.58
C ASN A 252 6.68 22.28 -14.35
N MET A 253 5.72 21.37 -14.19
CA MET A 253 5.98 19.96 -13.96
C MET A 253 6.55 19.28 -15.22
N ASN A 254 7.59 18.47 -15.04
CA ASN A 254 8.06 17.58 -16.10
C ASN A 254 7.09 16.41 -16.30
N LEU A 255 6.27 16.47 -17.36
CA LEU A 255 5.27 15.44 -17.68
C LEU A 255 5.84 14.26 -18.49
N LYS A 256 7.12 14.27 -18.86
CA LYS A 256 7.73 13.17 -19.64
C LYS A 256 7.54 11.79 -19.00
N PRO A 257 7.65 11.61 -17.67
CA PRO A 257 7.41 10.30 -17.04
C PRO A 257 6.01 9.76 -17.31
N LEU A 258 5.00 10.63 -17.35
CA LEU A 258 3.59 10.25 -17.58
C LEU A 258 3.31 9.82 -19.03
N GLN A 259 4.17 10.22 -19.97
CA GLN A 259 4.02 9.96 -21.40
C GLN A 259 4.71 8.68 -21.85
N GLY A 260 5.51 8.05 -20.98
CA GLY A 260 6.24 6.83 -21.28
C GLY A 260 5.37 5.58 -21.28
N PRO A 261 5.83 4.48 -21.91
CA PRO A 261 5.16 3.19 -21.81
C PRO A 261 5.08 2.76 -20.34
N SER A 262 3.88 2.36 -19.92
CA SER A 262 3.56 2.04 -18.52
C SER A 262 3.19 0.57 -18.33
N THR A 263 3.37 -0.24 -19.38
CA THR A 263 3.04 -1.68 -19.40
C THR A 263 3.69 -2.47 -18.28
N HIS A 264 4.85 -2.03 -17.77
CA HIS A 264 5.54 -2.64 -16.61
C HIS A 264 4.89 -2.35 -15.25
N LEU A 265 3.85 -1.49 -15.19
CA LEU A 265 3.12 -1.13 -13.98
C LEU A 265 1.71 -1.77 -13.92
N GLY A 266 1.42 -2.74 -14.81
CA GLY A 266 0.12 -3.43 -14.84
C GLY A 266 -1.05 -2.57 -15.34
N VAL A 267 -0.77 -1.47 -16.04
CA VAL A 267 -1.75 -0.45 -16.46
C VAL A 267 -1.66 -0.15 -17.97
N PRO A 268 -2.78 0.14 -18.67
CA PRO A 268 -2.79 0.31 -20.13
C PRO A 268 -2.02 1.55 -20.58
N ASP A 269 -1.21 1.49 -21.64
CA ASP A 269 -0.48 2.67 -22.11
C ASP A 269 -1.39 3.91 -22.31
N GLY A 270 -0.89 5.08 -21.87
CA GLY A 270 -1.64 6.35 -21.91
C GLY A 270 -2.57 6.59 -20.72
N TRP A 271 -2.85 5.59 -19.88
CA TRP A 271 -3.71 5.71 -18.70
C TRP A 271 -3.24 6.84 -17.75
N ALA A 272 -1.93 7.04 -17.62
CA ALA A 272 -1.32 7.97 -16.68
C ALA A 272 -1.66 9.42 -17.06
N MET A 273 -1.50 9.74 -18.35
CA MET A 273 -1.88 11.04 -18.90
C MET A 273 -3.38 11.27 -18.83
N ASP A 274 -4.19 10.24 -19.02
CA ASP A 274 -5.66 10.34 -18.89
C ASP A 274 -6.07 10.65 -17.45
N THR A 275 -5.52 9.91 -16.49
CA THR A 275 -5.80 10.10 -15.06
C THR A 275 -5.31 11.47 -14.58
N PHE A 276 -4.09 11.85 -14.97
CA PHE A 276 -3.55 13.20 -14.73
C PHE A 276 -4.46 14.28 -15.32
N THR A 277 -4.93 14.10 -16.55
CA THR A 277 -5.82 15.06 -17.21
C THR A 277 -7.17 15.19 -16.50
N ARG A 278 -7.71 14.08 -15.99
CA ARG A 278 -8.95 14.09 -15.18
C ARG A 278 -8.74 14.86 -13.87
N LEU A 279 -7.67 14.57 -13.14
CA LEU A 279 -7.29 15.29 -11.92
C LEU A 279 -7.07 16.79 -12.19
N LYS A 280 -6.32 17.13 -13.24
CA LYS A 280 -6.05 18.51 -13.66
C LYS A 280 -7.34 19.27 -13.94
N ARG A 281 -8.31 18.66 -14.64
CA ARG A 281 -9.61 19.28 -14.90
C ARG A 281 -10.40 19.50 -13.62
N PHE A 282 -10.41 18.51 -12.73
CA PHE A 282 -11.10 18.59 -11.45
C PHE A 282 -10.54 19.71 -10.56
N TYR A 283 -9.23 19.72 -10.34
CA TYR A 283 -8.54 20.76 -9.57
C TYR A 283 -8.61 22.13 -10.24
N GLY A 284 -8.53 22.22 -11.56
CA GLY A 284 -8.70 23.48 -12.29
C GLY A 284 -10.09 24.08 -12.09
N ALA A 285 -11.13 23.25 -12.08
CA ALA A 285 -12.49 23.70 -11.80
C ALA A 285 -12.67 24.12 -10.32
N ALA A 286 -12.06 23.40 -9.38
CA ALA A 286 -12.05 23.76 -7.96
C ALA A 286 -11.33 25.10 -7.71
N ALA A 287 -10.14 25.28 -8.29
CA ALA A 287 -9.36 26.52 -8.22
C ALA A 287 -10.15 27.71 -8.76
N HIS A 288 -10.85 27.55 -9.89
CA HIS A 288 -11.66 28.62 -10.48
C HIS A 288 -12.82 29.08 -9.56
N ARG A 289 -13.38 28.17 -8.76
CA ARG A 289 -14.46 28.48 -7.82
C ARG A 289 -13.96 28.95 -6.44
N GLY A 290 -12.66 28.82 -6.16
CA GLY A 290 -12.12 29.04 -4.82
C GLY A 290 -12.52 27.94 -3.83
N ASP A 291 -12.72 26.72 -4.33
CA ASP A 291 -13.01 25.54 -3.51
C ASP A 291 -11.72 24.94 -2.96
N GLY A 292 -11.81 24.28 -1.81
CA GLY A 292 -10.80 23.30 -1.38
C GLY A 292 -11.17 21.90 -1.86
N VAL A 293 -10.24 20.96 -1.71
CA VAL A 293 -10.46 19.55 -2.06
C VAL A 293 -10.28 18.68 -0.82
N VAL A 294 -11.30 17.92 -0.46
CA VAL A 294 -11.23 16.86 0.55
C VAL A 294 -11.06 15.52 -0.16
N ILE A 295 -10.09 14.73 0.28
CA ILE A 295 -9.76 13.41 -0.26
C ILE A 295 -10.04 12.39 0.83
N ILE A 296 -10.90 11.42 0.52
CA ILE A 296 -11.35 10.40 1.46
C ILE A 296 -10.99 9.04 0.89
N ALA A 297 -10.21 8.27 1.63
CA ALA A 297 -9.87 6.90 1.30
C ALA A 297 -10.96 5.95 1.80
N GLU A 298 -11.46 5.09 0.91
CA GLU A 298 -12.45 4.04 1.19
C GLU A 298 -11.86 2.69 0.80
N LEU A 299 -11.88 1.73 1.72
CA LEU A 299 -11.55 0.34 1.44
C LEU A 299 -12.85 -0.42 1.10
N ARG A 300 -12.97 -0.92 -0.14
CA ARG A 300 -14.15 -1.65 -0.62
C ARG A 300 -13.87 -3.15 -0.65
N GLU A 301 -14.56 -3.93 0.19
CA GLU A 301 -14.54 -5.40 0.15
C GLU A 301 -15.47 -6.00 -0.91
#